data_AF-A0A1D3JEE5-F1
#
_entry.id   AF-A0A1D3JEE5-F1
#
_cell.length_a   1.000
_cell.length_b   1.000
_cell.length_c   1.000
_cell.angle_alpha   90.00
_cell.angle_beta   90.00
_cell.angle_gamma   90.00
#
_symmetry.space_group_name_H-M   'P 1'
#
loop_
_entity.id
_entity.type
_entity.pdbx_description
1 polymer ?
#
loop_
_entity_poly.entity_id
_entity_poly.type
_entity_poly.pdbx_seq_one_letter_code
_entity_poly.pdbx_strand_id
1 'polypeptide(L)'
;MDCINGSGKENYTFLRNAHYYGNLPSDFEKVDVERKKKEVCDTFLNGTNLSDDSSSKDICKDFLYMYNYLNKINKSRKEDKTITGEDCHFMNYWLNVNLRDKNIDAKICVNEFYDKLKSKDASFFSSTTKLEEHLHVIDKDTLENMKLLYKLYDNAVKIISMINTQNYTDEERNEAQKSCSEYTNECDKDFKEAMDKCFNSNDDFYSALKNFKDGYKIITEPSSNELNVCNSSEFHYFPWYDVYTPFGPFLRTKINMVKDR
;
A
#
# COMPACT_ATOMS: atom_id res chain seq x y z
N MET A 1 8.25 -2.70 25.65
CA MET A 1 9.15 -3.28 24.64
C MET A 1 9.72 -2.13 23.86
N ASP A 2 10.99 -2.22 23.47
CA ASP A 2 11.60 -1.20 22.62
C ASP A 2 11.06 -1.30 21.20
N CYS A 3 11.14 -0.21 20.45
CA CYS A 3 10.73 -0.20 19.05
C CYS A 3 11.69 -1.05 18.21
N ILE A 4 11.11 -1.96 17.43
CA ILE A 4 11.86 -2.79 16.49
C ILE A 4 11.93 -2.02 15.18
N ASN A 5 13.14 -1.63 14.78
CA ASN A 5 13.35 -0.92 13.51
C ASN A 5 13.63 -1.91 12.38
N GLY A 6 13.10 -1.61 11.19
CA GLY A 6 13.38 -2.36 9.97
C GLY A 6 14.86 -2.27 9.56
N SER A 7 15.28 -3.18 8.70
CA SER A 7 16.67 -3.25 8.22
C SER A 7 17.02 -2.17 7.17
N GLY A 8 16.04 -1.35 6.77
CA GLY A 8 16.10 -0.45 5.62
C GLY A 8 15.93 -1.17 4.27
N LYS A 9 15.83 -2.51 4.27
CA LYS A 9 15.44 -3.32 3.11
C LYS A 9 14.06 -3.88 3.34
N GLU A 10 13.15 -3.55 2.44
CA GLU A 10 11.76 -3.98 2.49
C GLU A 10 11.34 -4.69 1.21
N ASN A 11 10.44 -5.65 1.36
CA ASN A 11 9.84 -6.33 0.21
C ASN A 11 8.67 -5.49 -0.32
N TYR A 12 8.78 -4.97 -1.54
CA TYR A 12 7.71 -4.20 -2.19
C TYR A 12 6.64 -5.08 -2.88
N THR A 13 6.87 -6.39 -2.98
CA THR A 13 6.05 -7.31 -3.79
C THR A 13 4.59 -7.34 -3.36
N PHE A 14 4.29 -7.18 -2.07
CA PHE A 14 2.93 -7.19 -1.55
C PHE A 14 2.07 -6.03 -2.11
N LEU A 15 2.70 -4.93 -2.56
CA LEU A 15 1.99 -3.75 -3.05
C LEU A 15 1.27 -3.99 -4.38
N ARG A 16 1.61 -5.04 -5.13
CA ARG A 16 0.83 -5.46 -6.31
C ARG A 16 -0.61 -5.86 -5.95
N ASN A 17 -0.85 -6.19 -4.69
CA ASN A 17 -2.15 -6.57 -4.15
C ASN A 17 -2.86 -5.37 -3.48
N ALA A 18 -2.33 -4.15 -3.61
CA ALA A 18 -2.84 -2.94 -2.96
C ALA A 18 -4.36 -2.76 -3.12
N HIS A 19 -4.90 -3.02 -4.32
CA HIS A 19 -6.33 -2.89 -4.60
C HIS A 19 -7.22 -3.85 -3.80
N TYR A 20 -6.71 -5.04 -3.43
CA TYR A 20 -7.44 -5.96 -2.57
C TYR A 20 -7.58 -5.40 -1.15
N TYR A 21 -6.57 -4.65 -0.71
CA TYR A 21 -6.54 -4.07 0.63
C TYR A 21 -7.17 -2.67 0.70
N GLY A 22 -7.17 -1.90 -0.39
CA GLY A 22 -7.81 -0.59 -0.46
C GLY A 22 -9.34 -0.65 -0.55
N ASN A 23 -9.91 -1.78 -0.98
CA ASN A 23 -11.34 -1.96 -1.21
C ASN A 23 -11.98 -2.93 -0.21
N LEU A 24 -11.60 -2.85 1.06
CA LEU A 24 -12.19 -3.71 2.08
C LEU A 24 -13.71 -3.38 2.24
N PRO A 25 -14.62 -4.36 2.16
CA PRO A 25 -16.06 -4.10 2.16
C PRO A 25 -16.60 -3.62 3.53
N SER A 26 -17.27 -2.47 3.58
CA SER A 26 -17.81 -1.89 4.82
C SER A 26 -18.72 -2.83 5.61
N ASP A 27 -19.43 -3.73 4.93
CA ASP A 27 -20.52 -4.55 5.53
C ASP A 27 -20.10 -6.00 5.80
N PHE A 28 -18.79 -6.26 5.91
CA PHE A 28 -18.27 -7.62 6.03
C PHE A 28 -18.44 -8.24 7.44
N GLU A 29 -18.60 -7.41 8.47
CA GLU A 29 -18.56 -7.84 9.87
C GLU A 29 -19.94 -8.13 10.47
N LYS A 30 -20.03 -9.22 11.23
CA LYS A 30 -21.22 -9.51 12.06
C LYS A 30 -21.24 -8.57 13.26
N VAL A 31 -22.43 -8.26 13.77
CA VAL A 31 -22.65 -7.41 14.96
C VAL A 31 -21.79 -7.82 16.16
N ASP A 32 -21.63 -9.12 16.40
CA ASP A 32 -20.79 -9.62 17.51
C ASP A 32 -19.31 -9.32 17.34
N VAL A 33 -18.80 -9.31 16.10
CA VAL A 33 -17.41 -8.95 15.80
C VAL A 33 -17.20 -7.46 15.99
N GLU A 34 -18.15 -6.64 15.53
CA GLU A 34 -18.13 -5.18 15.73
C GLU A 34 -18.10 -4.82 17.22
N ARG A 35 -18.95 -5.47 18.03
CA ARG A 35 -18.98 -5.28 19.48
C ARG A 35 -17.64 -5.65 20.11
N LYS A 36 -17.10 -6.82 19.76
CA LYS A 36 -15.82 -7.31 20.27
C LYS A 36 -14.66 -6.38 19.91
N LYS A 37 -14.60 -5.90 18.67
CA LYS A 37 -13.64 -4.91 18.19
C LYS A 37 -13.66 -3.63 19.03
N LYS A 38 -14.87 -3.10 19.29
CA LYS A 38 -15.05 -1.92 20.13
C LYS A 38 -14.53 -2.14 21.55
N GLU A 39 -14.89 -3.25 22.19
CA GLU A 39 -14.44 -3.59 23.55
C GLU A 39 -12.90 -3.71 23.63
N VAL A 40 -12.28 -4.38 22.66
CA VAL A 40 -10.83 -4.53 22.57
C VAL A 40 -10.14 -3.18 22.39
N CYS A 41 -10.62 -2.34 21.48
CA CYS A 41 -10.04 -1.00 21.26
C CYS A 41 -10.22 -0.07 22.45
N ASP A 42 -11.41 0.00 23.04
CA ASP A 42 -11.64 0.87 24.21
C ASP A 42 -10.72 0.45 25.38
N THR A 43 -10.52 -0.86 25.60
CA THR A 43 -9.61 -1.38 26.63
C THR A 43 -8.13 -1.13 26.30
N PHE A 44 -7.75 -1.26 25.03
CA PHE A 44 -6.40 -0.96 24.54
C PHE A 44 -6.05 0.52 24.77
N LEU A 45 -6.90 1.43 24.30
CA LEU A 45 -6.66 2.88 24.37
C LEU A 45 -6.58 3.37 25.82
N ASN A 46 -7.49 2.93 26.69
CA ASN A 46 -7.47 3.28 28.12
C ASN A 46 -6.19 2.82 28.84
N GLY A 47 -5.51 1.79 28.33
CA GLY A 47 -4.24 1.30 28.86
C GLY A 47 -3.00 1.98 28.25
N THR A 48 -3.18 3.04 27.46
CA THR A 48 -2.11 3.73 26.73
C THR A 48 -2.27 5.24 26.79
N ASN A 49 -1.24 5.99 26.42
CA ASN A 49 -1.30 7.46 26.28
C ASN A 49 -2.05 7.91 25.00
N LEU A 50 -2.95 7.08 24.48
CA LEU A 50 -3.71 7.28 23.24
C LEU A 50 -5.21 7.49 23.49
N SER A 51 -5.67 7.48 24.75
CA SER A 51 -7.09 7.51 25.12
C SER A 51 -7.87 8.70 24.54
N ASP A 52 -7.20 9.85 24.42
CA ASP A 52 -7.82 11.12 24.01
C ASP A 52 -7.70 11.37 22.50
N ASP A 53 -7.10 10.43 21.76
CA ASP A 53 -6.78 10.57 20.35
C ASP A 53 -7.81 9.82 19.50
N SER A 54 -8.74 10.58 18.89
CA SER A 54 -9.78 9.99 18.03
C SER A 54 -9.19 9.21 16.86
N SER A 55 -8.03 9.64 16.33
CA SER A 55 -7.35 8.93 15.24
C SER A 55 -6.82 7.57 15.71
N SER A 56 -6.31 7.47 16.93
CA SER A 56 -5.87 6.19 17.52
C SER A 56 -7.03 5.20 17.65
N LYS A 57 -8.24 5.70 17.96
CA LYS A 57 -9.45 4.88 18.01
C LYS A 57 -9.84 4.32 16.65
N ASP A 58 -9.79 5.15 15.62
CA ASP A 58 -10.14 4.74 14.26
C ASP A 58 -9.08 3.77 13.72
N ILE A 59 -7.79 4.05 13.92
CA ILE A 59 -6.68 3.16 13.55
C ILE A 59 -6.83 1.78 14.20
N CYS A 60 -7.16 1.72 15.50
CA CYS A 60 -7.37 0.45 16.18
C CYS A 60 -8.51 -0.36 15.55
N LYS A 61 -9.64 0.29 15.26
CA LYS A 61 -10.80 -0.38 14.65
C LYS A 61 -10.47 -0.87 13.25
N ASP A 62 -9.89 -0.03 12.41
CA ASP A 62 -9.56 -0.37 11.03
C ASP A 62 -8.52 -1.49 10.97
N PHE A 63 -7.53 -1.48 11.88
CA PHE A 63 -6.54 -2.55 12.00
C PHE A 63 -7.18 -3.89 12.39
N LEU A 64 -8.07 -3.91 13.38
CA LEU A 64 -8.78 -5.13 13.80
C LEU A 64 -9.71 -5.65 12.71
N TYR A 65 -10.41 -4.75 12.03
CA TYR A 65 -11.29 -5.07 10.91
C TYR A 65 -10.47 -5.71 9.76
N MET A 66 -9.35 -5.10 9.39
CA MET A 66 -8.45 -5.63 8.37
C MET A 66 -7.89 -7.00 8.74
N TYR A 67 -7.40 -7.17 9.97
CA TYR A 67 -6.90 -8.45 10.46
C TYR A 67 -7.96 -9.55 10.35
N ASN A 68 -9.18 -9.26 10.79
CA ASN A 68 -10.29 -10.21 10.75
C ASN A 68 -10.73 -10.53 9.32
N TYR A 69 -10.78 -9.53 8.44
CA TYR A 69 -11.10 -9.70 7.02
C TYR A 69 -10.12 -10.64 6.32
N LEU A 70 -8.82 -10.35 6.45
CA LEU A 70 -7.76 -11.14 5.81
C LEU A 70 -7.74 -12.58 6.32
N ASN A 71 -7.91 -12.76 7.63
CA ASN A 71 -7.99 -14.10 8.22
C ASN A 71 -9.24 -14.88 7.73
N LYS A 72 -10.36 -14.20 7.46
CA LYS A 72 -11.61 -14.86 7.01
C LYS A 72 -11.62 -15.19 5.52
N ILE A 73 -11.03 -14.36 4.65
CA ILE A 73 -10.90 -14.70 3.22
C ILE A 73 -10.00 -15.92 3.03
N ASN A 74 -8.96 -16.07 3.84
CA ASN A 74 -8.10 -17.24 3.72
C ASN A 74 -8.77 -18.54 4.23
N LYS A 75 -9.76 -18.45 5.14
CA LYS A 75 -10.57 -19.62 5.57
C LYS A 75 -11.34 -20.30 4.42
N SER A 76 -11.73 -19.56 3.39
CA SER A 76 -12.41 -20.16 2.24
C SER A 76 -11.43 -20.81 1.25
N ARG A 77 -10.14 -20.47 1.33
CA ARG A 77 -9.09 -20.95 0.42
C ARG A 77 -8.27 -22.12 0.98
N LYS A 78 -8.18 -22.29 2.31
CA LYS A 78 -7.54 -23.42 3.00
C LYS A 78 -8.26 -23.72 4.33
N GLU A 79 -8.16 -24.95 4.82
CA GLU A 79 -8.69 -25.36 6.14
C GLU A 79 -8.02 -24.61 7.32
N ASP A 80 -6.86 -23.99 7.10
CA ASP A 80 -6.13 -23.22 8.11
C ASP A 80 -6.50 -21.73 8.11
N LYS A 81 -6.97 -21.25 9.27
CA LYS A 81 -7.26 -19.83 9.57
C LYS A 81 -5.96 -19.03 9.62
N THR A 82 -5.45 -18.55 8.49
CA THR A 82 -4.17 -17.83 8.51
C THR A 82 -4.10 -16.67 7.54
N ILE A 83 -3.59 -15.53 8.01
CA ILE A 83 -3.11 -14.45 7.15
C ILE A 83 -1.82 -14.90 6.45
N THR A 84 -1.58 -14.44 5.24
CA THR A 84 -0.35 -14.76 4.49
C THR A 84 0.80 -13.84 4.89
N GLY A 85 2.03 -14.16 4.48
CA GLY A 85 3.15 -13.24 4.66
C GLY A 85 2.96 -11.90 3.95
N GLU A 86 2.33 -11.89 2.77
CA GLU A 86 2.01 -10.64 2.05
C GLU A 86 0.98 -9.80 2.81
N ASP A 87 -0.02 -10.45 3.44
CA ASP A 87 -0.98 -9.79 4.31
C ASP A 87 -0.28 -9.14 5.52
N CYS A 88 0.68 -9.84 6.14
CA CYS A 88 1.48 -9.28 7.24
C CYS A 88 2.30 -8.07 6.80
N HIS A 89 2.95 -8.14 5.63
CA HIS A 89 3.71 -7.01 5.08
C HIS A 89 2.81 -5.79 4.81
N PHE A 90 1.60 -6.03 4.26
CA PHE A 90 0.63 -4.97 4.06
C PHE A 90 0.17 -4.35 5.38
N MET A 91 -0.15 -5.16 6.39
CA MET A 91 -0.56 -4.67 7.70
C MET A 91 0.55 -3.85 8.38
N ASN A 92 1.82 -4.25 8.23
CA ASN A 92 2.96 -3.48 8.72
C ASN A 92 3.06 -2.11 8.02
N TYR A 93 2.96 -2.09 6.68
CA TYR A 93 2.94 -0.86 5.88
C TYR A 93 1.79 0.06 6.31
N TRP A 94 0.56 -0.47 6.33
CA TRP A 94 -0.64 0.30 6.64
C TRP A 94 -0.56 0.92 8.03
N LEU A 95 -0.10 0.18 9.05
CA LEU A 95 0.01 0.70 10.40
C LEU A 95 1.10 1.79 10.49
N ASN A 96 2.25 1.60 9.83
CA ASN A 96 3.30 2.64 9.76
C ASN A 96 2.79 3.94 9.13
N VAL A 97 2.07 3.84 8.01
CA VAL A 97 1.46 5.02 7.34
C VAL A 97 0.49 5.72 8.29
N ASN A 98 -0.45 4.99 8.87
CA ASN A 98 -1.52 5.60 9.66
C ASN A 98 -1.02 6.18 10.99
N LEU A 99 -0.06 5.54 11.66
CA LEU A 99 0.53 6.14 12.86
C LEU A 99 1.31 7.41 12.53
N ARG A 100 2.10 7.40 11.45
CA ARG A 100 2.94 8.56 11.08
C ARG A 100 2.13 9.74 10.54
N ASP A 101 1.16 9.49 9.66
CA ASP A 101 0.34 10.55 9.07
C ASP A 101 -0.51 11.28 10.14
N LYS A 102 -0.74 10.64 11.29
CA LYS A 102 -1.43 11.21 12.45
C LYS A 102 -0.49 11.67 13.57
N ASN A 103 0.83 11.60 13.37
CA ASN A 103 1.87 11.91 14.37
C ASN A 103 1.73 11.11 15.69
N ILE A 104 1.19 9.89 15.60
CA ILE A 104 1.05 8.95 16.72
C ILE A 104 2.33 8.13 16.90
N ASP A 105 3.16 7.99 15.86
CA ASP A 105 4.43 7.26 15.88
C ASP A 105 5.45 7.83 16.89
N ALA A 106 5.28 9.08 17.31
CA ALA A 106 6.04 9.68 18.42
C ALA A 106 5.64 9.13 19.81
N LYS A 107 4.44 8.55 19.95
CA LYS A 107 3.89 8.02 21.21
C LYS A 107 3.98 6.50 21.29
N ILE A 108 3.88 5.81 20.16
CA ILE A 108 3.88 4.34 20.08
C ILE A 108 4.37 3.89 18.71
N CYS A 109 5.26 2.90 18.67
CA CYS A 109 5.68 2.26 17.42
C CYS A 109 4.81 1.06 17.07
N VAL A 110 4.90 0.60 15.82
CA VAL A 110 4.00 -0.44 15.28
C VAL A 110 4.03 -1.76 16.03
N ASN A 111 5.20 -2.23 16.48
CA ASN A 111 5.31 -3.48 17.23
C ASN A 111 4.68 -3.33 18.62
N GLU A 112 4.97 -2.23 19.32
CA GLU A 112 4.38 -1.96 20.64
C GLU A 112 2.85 -1.76 20.56
N PHE A 113 2.37 -1.11 19.50
CA PHE A 113 0.94 -0.97 19.22
C PHE A 113 0.28 -2.34 19.14
N TYR A 114 0.82 -3.22 18.32
CA TYR A 114 0.28 -4.56 18.14
C TYR A 114 0.37 -5.41 19.40
N ASP A 115 1.51 -5.41 20.09
CA ASP A 115 1.70 -6.24 21.29
C ASP A 115 0.69 -5.86 22.40
N LYS A 116 0.50 -4.56 22.63
CA LYS A 116 -0.47 -4.05 23.61
C LYS A 116 -1.91 -4.33 23.19
N LEU A 117 -2.21 -4.26 21.90
CA LEU A 117 -3.53 -4.59 21.36
C LEU A 117 -3.82 -6.09 21.48
N LYS A 118 -2.87 -6.93 21.07
CA LYS A 118 -2.93 -8.39 21.16
C LYS A 118 -3.10 -8.88 22.59
N SER A 119 -2.44 -8.22 23.55
CA SER A 119 -2.59 -8.57 24.97
C SER A 119 -4.00 -8.35 25.53
N LYS A 120 -4.85 -7.57 24.86
CA LYS A 120 -6.25 -7.36 25.30
C LYS A 120 -7.14 -8.53 24.90
N ASP A 121 -6.83 -9.21 23.80
CA ASP A 121 -7.53 -10.41 23.39
C ASP A 121 -6.68 -11.30 22.47
N ALA A 122 -5.86 -12.16 23.07
CA ALA A 122 -5.03 -13.10 22.33
C ALA A 122 -5.86 -14.08 21.46
N SER A 123 -7.12 -14.37 21.84
CA SER A 123 -7.98 -15.29 21.08
C SER A 123 -8.47 -14.69 19.76
N PHE A 124 -8.61 -13.36 19.71
CA PHE A 124 -8.90 -12.63 18.47
C PHE A 124 -7.76 -12.84 17.47
N PHE A 125 -6.51 -12.75 17.94
CA PHE A 125 -5.31 -12.91 17.13
C PHE A 125 -4.85 -14.38 17.00
N SER A 126 -5.76 -15.24 16.55
CA SER A 126 -5.56 -16.70 16.48
C SER A 126 -4.99 -17.22 15.15
N SER A 127 -4.39 -16.36 14.33
CA SER A 127 -3.73 -16.79 13.10
C SER A 127 -2.52 -17.68 13.41
N THR A 128 -2.28 -18.70 12.59
CA THR A 128 -1.05 -19.52 12.70
C THR A 128 0.18 -18.75 12.22
N THR A 129 0.03 -17.84 11.26
CA THR A 129 1.05 -16.84 10.93
C THR A 129 1.09 -15.79 12.05
N LYS A 130 2.26 -15.63 12.66
CA LYS A 130 2.49 -14.68 13.75
C LYS A 130 2.79 -13.29 13.20
N LEU A 131 1.79 -12.41 13.25
CA LEU A 131 1.93 -11.04 12.75
C LEU A 131 3.07 -10.28 13.46
N GLU A 132 3.29 -10.52 14.76
CA GLU A 132 4.37 -9.87 15.52
C GLU A 132 5.77 -10.07 14.91
N GLU A 133 6.02 -11.18 14.21
CA GLU A 133 7.33 -11.47 13.60
C GLU A 133 7.57 -10.62 12.32
N HIS A 134 6.54 -9.93 11.81
CA HIS A 134 6.61 -9.09 10.62
C HIS A 134 6.52 -7.59 10.91
N LEU A 135 6.13 -7.20 12.12
CA LEU A 135 5.89 -5.79 12.47
C LEU A 135 7.18 -5.10 12.92
N HIS A 136 7.50 -3.99 12.27
CA HIS A 136 8.67 -3.17 12.58
C HIS A 136 8.48 -1.76 12.02
N VAL A 137 9.17 -0.79 12.63
CA VAL A 137 9.16 0.60 12.17
C VAL A 137 9.86 0.68 10.82
N ILE A 138 9.12 1.11 9.80
CA ILE A 138 9.66 1.37 8.47
C ILE A 138 10.28 2.77 8.46
N ASP A 139 11.50 2.86 7.96
CA ASP A 139 12.18 4.15 7.84
C ASP A 139 11.41 5.10 6.92
N LYS A 140 11.70 6.40 7.05
CA LYS A 140 10.93 7.44 6.37
C LYS A 140 10.97 7.32 4.86
N ASP A 141 12.16 7.15 4.29
CA ASP A 141 12.34 7.19 2.84
C ASP A 141 11.75 5.93 2.20
N THR A 142 11.93 4.76 2.83
CA THR A 142 11.31 3.50 2.41
C THR A 142 9.79 3.57 2.48
N LEU A 143 9.21 4.15 3.54
CA LEU A 143 7.76 4.30 3.66
C LEU A 143 7.18 5.22 2.58
N GLU A 144 7.86 6.33 2.26
CA GLU A 144 7.45 7.24 1.19
C GLU A 144 7.56 6.57 -0.20
N ASN A 145 8.56 5.72 -0.41
CA ASN A 145 8.66 4.89 -1.62
C ASN A 145 7.48 3.91 -1.73
N MET A 146 7.11 3.25 -0.63
CA MET A 146 5.94 2.37 -0.60
C MET A 146 4.64 3.10 -0.89
N LYS A 147 4.45 4.32 -0.35
CA LYS A 147 3.26 5.15 -0.61
C LYS A 147 3.12 5.48 -2.10
N LEU A 148 4.22 5.83 -2.76
CA LEU A 148 4.22 6.09 -4.21
C LEU A 148 3.83 4.83 -4.99
N LEU A 149 4.43 3.69 -4.69
CA LEU A 149 4.11 2.44 -5.38
C LEU A 149 2.67 1.96 -5.11
N TYR A 150 2.17 2.15 -3.88
CA TYR A 150 0.77 1.89 -3.56
C TYR A 150 -0.17 2.71 -4.45
N LYS A 151 0.09 4.02 -4.58
CA LYS A 151 -0.72 4.94 -5.39
C LYS A 151 -0.69 4.57 -6.87
N LEU A 152 0.47 4.15 -7.38
CA LEU A 152 0.63 3.64 -8.74
C LEU A 152 -0.26 2.42 -9.00
N TYR A 153 -0.24 1.41 -8.11
CA TYR A 153 -1.09 0.23 -8.25
C TYR A 153 -2.58 0.57 -8.10
N ASP A 154 -2.94 1.45 -7.16
CA ASP A 154 -4.34 1.87 -6.96
C ASP A 154 -4.92 2.53 -8.22
N ASN A 155 -4.20 3.50 -8.79
CA ASN A 155 -4.61 4.17 -10.03
C ASN A 155 -4.60 3.22 -11.24
N ALA A 156 -3.65 2.30 -11.31
CA ALA A 156 -3.63 1.26 -12.36
C ALA A 156 -4.91 0.42 -12.34
N VAL A 157 -5.37 -0.03 -11.17
CA VAL A 157 -6.60 -0.83 -11.08
C VAL A 157 -7.82 -0.03 -11.52
N LYS A 158 -7.92 1.26 -11.18
CA LYS A 158 -9.02 2.12 -11.64
C LYS A 158 -9.02 2.25 -13.17
N ILE A 159 -7.85 2.47 -13.77
CA ILE A 159 -7.68 2.54 -15.23
C ILE A 159 -8.08 1.22 -15.89
N ILE A 160 -7.60 0.08 -15.37
CA ILE A 160 -7.92 -1.25 -15.90
C ILE A 160 -9.43 -1.54 -15.79
N SER A 161 -10.06 -1.14 -14.69
CA SER A 161 -11.51 -1.26 -14.52
C SER A 161 -12.27 -0.48 -15.59
N MET A 162 -11.80 0.71 -15.96
CA MET A 162 -12.44 1.53 -17.01
C MET A 162 -12.24 0.92 -18.40
N ILE A 163 -11.03 0.45 -18.70
CA ILE A 163 -10.71 -0.22 -19.98
C ILE A 163 -11.61 -1.44 -20.18
N ASN A 164 -11.81 -2.25 -19.13
CA ASN A 164 -12.59 -3.49 -19.21
C ASN A 164 -14.11 -3.29 -19.13
N THR A 165 -14.59 -2.06 -18.97
CA THR A 165 -16.03 -1.79 -18.92
C THR A 165 -16.60 -1.77 -20.34
N GLN A 166 -17.44 -2.77 -20.67
CA GLN A 166 -17.92 -3.02 -22.03
C GLN A 166 -19.07 -2.10 -22.48
N ASN A 167 -19.81 -1.48 -21.55
CA ASN A 167 -21.02 -0.73 -21.87
C ASN A 167 -21.04 0.60 -21.12
N TYR A 168 -20.66 1.66 -21.82
CA TYR A 168 -20.88 3.04 -21.36
C TYR A 168 -22.06 3.62 -22.13
N THR A 169 -22.99 4.28 -21.44
CA THR A 169 -23.86 5.27 -22.08
C THR A 169 -23.00 6.46 -22.56
N ASP A 170 -23.54 7.28 -23.47
CA ASP A 170 -22.79 8.45 -23.99
C ASP A 170 -22.37 9.43 -22.88
N GLU A 171 -23.18 9.58 -21.84
CA GLU A 171 -22.85 10.42 -20.68
C GLU A 171 -21.74 9.78 -19.82
N GLU A 172 -21.88 8.51 -19.44
CA GLU A 172 -20.88 7.79 -18.64
C GLU A 172 -19.54 7.69 -19.36
N ARG A 173 -19.56 7.63 -20.70
CA ARG A 173 -18.35 7.57 -21.51
C ARG A 173 -17.49 8.82 -21.35
N ASN A 174 -18.11 10.01 -21.37
CA ASN A 174 -17.39 11.27 -21.19
C ASN A 174 -16.79 11.39 -19.78
N GLU A 175 -17.53 10.95 -18.77
CA GLU A 175 -17.06 10.93 -17.38
C GLU A 175 -15.90 9.94 -17.18
N ALA A 176 -16.01 8.74 -17.77
CA ALA A 176 -14.97 7.72 -17.72
C ALA A 176 -13.71 8.17 -18.48
N GLN A 177 -13.85 8.85 -19.63
CA GLN A 177 -12.72 9.44 -20.34
C GLN A 177 -11.99 10.48 -19.49
N LYS A 178 -12.74 11.38 -18.85
CA LYS A 178 -12.17 12.40 -17.97
C LYS A 178 -11.44 11.75 -16.79
N SER A 179 -12.09 10.81 -16.11
CA SER A 179 -11.53 10.12 -14.94
C SER A 179 -10.30 9.28 -15.31
N CYS A 180 -10.33 8.59 -16.45
CA CYS A 180 -9.16 7.89 -16.98
C CYS A 180 -7.99 8.86 -17.19
N SER A 181 -8.24 10.00 -17.84
CA SER A 181 -7.20 11.01 -18.06
C SER A 181 -6.60 11.51 -16.74
N GLU A 182 -7.43 11.74 -15.72
CA GLU A 182 -6.98 12.10 -14.37
C GLU A 182 -6.07 11.02 -13.77
N TYR A 183 -6.50 9.75 -13.75
CA TYR A 183 -5.70 8.66 -13.20
C TYR A 183 -4.42 8.38 -13.99
N THR A 184 -4.45 8.46 -15.32
CA THR A 184 -3.28 8.33 -16.20
C THR A 184 -2.26 9.45 -15.92
N ASN A 185 -2.71 10.69 -15.80
CA ASN A 185 -1.84 11.82 -15.47
C ASN A 185 -1.24 11.70 -14.06
N GLU A 186 -2.01 11.22 -13.09
CA GLU A 186 -1.49 10.94 -11.75
C GLU A 186 -0.44 9.84 -11.76
N CYS A 187 -0.71 8.72 -12.44
CA CYS A 187 0.26 7.64 -12.65
C CYS A 187 1.56 8.16 -13.25
N ASP A 188 1.50 8.99 -14.29
CA ASP A 188 2.69 9.59 -14.91
C ASP A 188 3.49 10.45 -13.95
N LYS A 189 2.80 11.28 -13.15
CA LYS A 189 3.43 12.16 -12.17
C LYS A 189 4.09 11.35 -11.06
N ASP A 190 3.35 10.43 -10.46
CA ASP A 190 3.82 9.61 -9.34
C ASP A 190 4.93 8.66 -9.77
N PHE A 191 4.87 8.13 -11.00
CA PHE A 191 5.92 7.27 -11.55
C PHE A 191 7.22 8.07 -11.76
N LYS A 192 7.13 9.29 -12.30
CA LYS A 192 8.30 10.18 -12.42
C LYS A 192 8.90 10.50 -11.05
N GLU A 193 8.07 10.83 -10.06
CA GLU A 193 8.52 11.09 -8.69
C GLU A 193 9.21 9.85 -8.08
N ALA A 194 8.60 8.67 -8.23
CA ALA A 194 9.16 7.42 -7.73
C ALA A 194 10.51 7.09 -8.37
N MET A 195 10.60 7.21 -9.70
CA MET A 195 11.85 7.03 -10.43
C MET A 195 12.89 8.08 -10.04
N ASP A 196 12.46 9.29 -9.67
CA ASP A 196 13.35 10.31 -9.16
C ASP A 196 13.86 10.05 -7.73
N LYS A 197 13.23 9.14 -6.97
CA LYS A 197 13.76 8.65 -5.70
C LYS A 197 14.71 7.46 -5.89
N CYS A 198 14.75 6.84 -7.06
CA CYS A 198 15.71 5.78 -7.37
C CYS A 198 17.10 6.37 -7.70
N PHE A 199 18.07 6.14 -6.81
CA PHE A 199 19.48 6.50 -7.04
C PHE A 199 20.35 5.29 -7.42
N ASN A 200 19.83 4.07 -7.23
CA ASN A 200 20.52 2.82 -7.50
C ASN A 200 19.57 1.85 -8.23
N SER A 201 20.01 1.31 -9.37
CA SER A 201 19.26 0.32 -10.14
C SER A 201 19.21 -1.07 -9.47
N ASN A 202 20.06 -1.31 -8.47
CA ASN A 202 20.07 -2.54 -7.66
C ASN A 202 19.22 -2.40 -6.39
N ASP A 203 18.37 -1.38 -6.32
CA ASP A 203 17.43 -1.17 -5.23
C ASP A 203 16.18 -2.04 -5.44
N ASP A 204 15.67 -2.63 -4.35
CA ASP A 204 14.42 -3.40 -4.35
C ASP A 204 13.26 -2.52 -4.83
N PHE A 205 13.30 -1.21 -4.54
CA PHE A 205 12.30 -0.26 -5.02
C PHE A 205 12.33 -0.06 -6.54
N TYR A 206 13.53 0.03 -7.14
CA TYR A 206 13.68 0.15 -8.59
C TYR A 206 13.13 -1.10 -9.31
N SER A 207 13.45 -2.28 -8.77
CA SER A 207 12.92 -3.56 -9.27
C SER A 207 11.39 -3.61 -9.20
N ALA A 208 10.80 -3.08 -8.13
CA ALA A 208 9.35 -2.99 -7.96
C ALA A 208 8.70 -2.05 -8.98
N LEU A 209 9.30 -0.88 -9.26
CA LEU A 209 8.80 0.05 -10.28
C LEU A 209 8.87 -0.52 -11.69
N LYS A 210 9.93 -1.29 -12.00
CA LYS A 210 10.03 -2.02 -13.27
C LYS A 210 8.91 -3.05 -13.41
N ASN A 211 8.67 -3.85 -12.37
CA ASN A 211 7.57 -4.82 -12.35
C ASN A 211 6.20 -4.14 -12.51
N PHE A 212 5.98 -3.01 -11.84
CA PHE A 212 4.77 -2.21 -12.01
C PHE A 212 4.59 -1.78 -13.47
N LYS A 213 5.60 -1.16 -14.09
CA LYS A 213 5.54 -0.70 -15.48
C LYS A 213 5.24 -1.83 -16.44
N ASP A 214 5.98 -2.94 -16.34
CA ASP A 214 5.86 -4.06 -17.26
C ASP A 214 4.45 -4.68 -17.15
N GLY A 215 3.95 -4.85 -15.91
CA GLY A 215 2.59 -5.31 -15.66
C GLY A 215 1.51 -4.35 -16.17
N TYR A 216 1.68 -3.05 -15.92
CA TYR A 216 0.73 -2.02 -16.37
C TYR A 216 0.62 -1.99 -17.89
N LYS A 217 1.76 -2.06 -18.60
CA LYS A 217 1.77 -2.11 -20.06
C LYS A 217 0.96 -3.31 -20.57
N ILE A 218 1.22 -4.51 -20.04
CA ILE A 218 0.53 -5.74 -20.46
C ILE A 218 -0.98 -5.64 -20.23
N ILE A 219 -1.42 -5.14 -19.07
CA ILE A 219 -2.84 -5.17 -18.69
C ILE A 219 -3.63 -4.03 -19.34
N THR A 220 -2.96 -2.95 -19.74
CA THR A 220 -3.59 -1.82 -20.45
C THR A 220 -3.48 -1.90 -21.97
N GLU A 221 -2.75 -2.87 -22.51
CA GLU A 221 -2.69 -3.11 -23.95
C GLU A 221 -4.11 -3.40 -24.50
N PRO A 222 -4.61 -2.63 -25.47
CA PRO A 222 -5.96 -2.82 -25.99
C PRO A 222 -6.13 -4.20 -26.62
N SER A 223 -7.18 -4.93 -26.24
CA SER A 223 -7.65 -6.04 -27.08
C SER A 223 -8.18 -5.44 -28.38
N SER A 224 -7.45 -5.65 -29.47
CA SER A 224 -7.74 -5.12 -30.80
C SER A 224 -9.25 -5.05 -31.13
N ASN A 225 -9.73 -3.84 -31.47
CA ASN A 225 -11.01 -3.49 -32.14
C ASN A 225 -12.10 -2.73 -31.36
N GLU A 226 -11.86 -2.17 -30.17
CA GLU A 226 -12.84 -1.29 -29.51
C GLU A 226 -12.39 0.18 -29.43
N LEU A 227 -13.35 1.09 -29.49
CA LEU A 227 -13.13 2.52 -29.24
C LEU A 227 -12.78 2.71 -27.76
N ASN A 228 -11.49 2.63 -27.43
CA ASN A 228 -11.01 2.74 -26.06
C ASN A 228 -11.50 4.04 -25.39
N VAL A 229 -12.21 3.88 -24.27
CA VAL A 229 -12.60 4.98 -23.37
C VAL A 229 -11.39 5.53 -22.63
N CYS A 230 -10.29 4.77 -22.59
CA CYS A 230 -9.11 5.13 -21.84
C CYS A 230 -7.83 4.87 -22.64
N ASN A 231 -6.99 5.91 -22.76
CA ASN A 231 -5.61 5.75 -23.23
C ASN A 231 -4.73 5.61 -21.99
N SER A 232 -4.03 4.48 -21.87
CA SER A 232 -3.10 4.25 -20.78
C SER A 232 -1.80 5.02 -20.95
N SER A 233 -1.10 5.22 -19.83
CA SER A 233 0.22 5.85 -19.80
C SER A 233 1.27 4.97 -20.46
N GLU A 234 2.12 5.55 -21.30
CA GLU A 234 3.38 4.92 -21.69
C GLU A 234 4.52 5.45 -20.80
N PHE A 235 4.96 4.62 -19.85
CA PHE A 235 6.05 4.99 -18.95
C PHE A 235 7.42 4.91 -19.65
N HIS A 236 7.82 6.00 -20.30
CA HIS A 236 9.12 6.08 -20.99
C HIS A 236 10.29 6.48 -20.08
N TYR A 237 10.01 7.03 -18.89
CA TYR A 237 11.05 7.56 -18.03
C TYR A 237 11.77 6.45 -17.26
N PHE A 238 12.92 6.02 -17.78
CA PHE A 238 13.93 5.33 -17.00
C PHE A 238 15.18 6.22 -17.01
N PRO A 239 15.71 6.63 -15.85
CA PRO A 239 17.01 7.24 -15.85
C PRO A 239 18.02 6.21 -16.40
N TRP A 240 18.99 6.70 -17.18
CA TRP A 240 19.92 5.96 -18.05
C TRP A 240 20.87 4.93 -17.37
N TYR A 241 20.49 4.42 -16.19
CA TYR A 241 21.27 3.48 -15.39
C TYR A 241 21.32 2.06 -15.96
N ASP A 242 20.56 1.74 -17.02
CA ASP A 242 20.65 0.44 -17.70
C ASP A 242 22.02 0.19 -18.35
N VAL A 243 22.94 1.17 -18.33
CA VAL A 243 24.33 0.98 -18.72
C VAL A 243 25.22 1.03 -17.48
N TYR A 244 25.66 -0.16 -17.03
CA TYR A 244 26.83 -0.47 -16.20
C TYR A 244 27.90 0.64 -16.10
N THR A 245 27.62 1.72 -15.38
CA THR A 245 28.60 2.80 -15.20
C THR A 245 28.58 3.27 -13.76
N PRO A 246 29.73 3.22 -13.05
CA PRO A 246 29.85 3.66 -11.66
C PRO A 246 29.64 5.18 -11.46
N PHE A 247 29.30 5.92 -12.52
CA PHE A 247 29.10 7.37 -12.53
C PHE A 247 27.63 7.80 -12.59
N GLY A 248 26.67 6.88 -12.70
CA GLY A 248 25.25 7.22 -12.80
C GLY A 248 24.75 8.21 -11.71
N PRO A 249 25.03 7.97 -10.42
CA PRO A 249 24.60 8.89 -9.35
C PRO A 249 25.22 10.29 -9.47
N PHE A 250 26.49 10.37 -9.89
CA PHE A 250 27.21 11.64 -10.08
C PHE A 250 26.68 12.45 -11.26
N LEU A 251 26.31 11.78 -12.36
CA LEU A 251 25.70 12.43 -13.52
C LEU A 251 24.32 13.01 -13.16
N ARG A 252 23.56 12.33 -12.28
CA ARG A 252 22.24 12.80 -11.85
C ARG A 252 22.30 14.07 -10.97
N THR A 253 23.24 14.15 -10.02
CA THR A 253 23.46 15.38 -9.25
C THR A 253 23.77 16.55 -10.17
N LYS A 254 24.61 16.34 -11.19
CA LYS A 254 24.92 17.39 -12.18
C LYS A 254 23.73 17.79 -13.05
N ILE A 255 22.91 16.84 -13.49
CA ILE A 255 21.71 17.14 -14.31
C ILE A 255 20.67 17.92 -13.50
N ASN A 256 20.42 17.55 -12.24
CA ASN A 256 19.45 18.25 -11.40
C ASN A 256 19.92 19.68 -11.07
N MET A 257 21.21 19.88 -10.81
CA MET A 257 21.79 21.23 -10.64
C MET A 257 21.68 22.13 -11.90
N VAL A 258 21.49 21.54 -13.08
CA VAL A 258 21.30 22.27 -14.34
C VAL A 258 19.81 22.53 -14.64
N LYS A 259 18.90 21.68 -14.15
CA LYS A 259 17.44 21.87 -14.28
C LYS A 259 16.87 22.94 -13.33
N ASP A 260 17.53 23.17 -12.19
CA ASP A 260 17.13 24.19 -11.20
C ASP A 260 17.73 25.59 -11.48
N ARG A 261 18.22 25.84 -12.71
CA ARG A 261 18.69 27.15 -13.21
C ARG A 261 17.82 27.60 -14.37
#